data_AF-A0A1I5DK93-F1
#
_entry.id   AF-A0A1I5DK93-F1
#
_cell.length_a   1.000
_cell.length_b   1.000
_cell.length_c   1.000
_cell.angle_alpha   90.00
_cell.angle_beta   90.00
_cell.angle_gamma   90.00
#
_symmetry.space_group_name_H-M   'P 1'
#
loop_
_entity.id
_entity.type
_entity.pdbx_description
1 polymer ?
#
loop_
_entity_poly.entity_id
_entity_poly.type
_entity_poly.pdbx_seq_one_letter_code
_entity_poly.pdbx_strand_id
1 'polypeptide(L)' 'MIALITDDQRTVLRANGRQSLEEAGFDPAPVVKLFTPDAGASWLLTEIDPTSRTMRSGCATWAWDVPSWAS' A
#
# COMPACT_ATOMS: atom_id res chain seq x y z
N MET A 1 20.18 6.11 -8.44
CA MET A 1 19.23 5.38 -7.58
C MET A 1 17.85 5.60 -8.16
N ILE A 2 17.18 4.55 -8.62
CA ILE A 2 15.87 4.66 -9.27
C ILE A 2 14.82 4.70 -8.15
N ALA A 3 14.07 5.79 -8.04
CA ALA A 3 12.99 5.86 -7.06
C ALA A 3 11.85 4.95 -7.53
N LEU A 4 11.52 3.93 -6.72
CA LEU A 4 10.45 2.98 -7.02
C LEU A 4 9.04 3.62 -6.95
N ILE A 5 8.97 4.85 -6.43
CA ILE A 5 7.74 5.59 -6.15
C ILE A 5 7.98 7.06 -6.42
N THR A 6 7.02 7.74 -7.04
CA THR A 6 7.07 9.19 -7.28
C THR A 6 6.85 9.97 -5.99
N ASP A 7 7.27 11.24 -5.97
CA ASP A 7 7.08 12.12 -4.81
C ASP A 7 5.60 12.36 -4.48
N ASP A 8 4.76 12.44 -5.51
CA ASP A 8 3.31 12.52 -5.40
C ASP A 8 2.72 11.27 -4.72
N GLN A 9 3.12 10.07 -5.17
CA GLN A 9 2.69 8.82 -4.55
C GLN A 9 3.13 8.71 -3.09
N ARG A 10 4.34 9.19 -2.75
CA ARG A 10 4.81 9.23 -1.35
C ARG A 10 3.99 10.20 -0.50
N THR A 11 3.57 11.33 -1.06
CA THR A 11 2.71 12.29 -0.36
C THR A 11 1.36 11.68 0.00
N VAL A 12 0.72 10.98 -0.96
CA VAL A 12 -0.54 10.27 -0.73
C VAL A 12 -0.37 9.16 0.31
N LEU A 13 0.67 8.33 0.18
CA LEU A 13 0.94 7.24 1.13
C LEU A 13 1.16 7.74 2.57
N ARG A 14 1.81 8.90 2.75
CA ARG A 14 1.97 9.53 4.07
C ARG A 14 0.67 10.13 4.60
N ALA A 15 -0.16 10.69 3.73
CA ALA A 15 -1.48 11.19 4.14
C ALA A 15 -2.34 10.04 4.65
N ASN A 16 -2.37 8.92 3.92
CA ASN A 16 -3.06 7.70 4.31
C ASN A 16 -2.54 7.15 5.64
N GLY A 17 -1.23 7.08 5.81
CA GLY A 17 -0.62 6.60 7.06
C GLY A 17 -0.94 7.48 8.27
N ARG A 18 -1.09 8.81 8.10
CA ARG A 18 -1.58 9.69 9.18
C ARG A 18 -3.04 9.42 9.52
N GLN A 19 -3.90 9.31 8.50
CA GLN A 19 -5.32 9.01 8.73
C GLN A 19 -5.51 7.65 9.41
N SER A 20 -4.71 6.65 9.06
CA SER A 20 -4.73 5.32 9.69
C SER A 20 -4.35 5.34 11.18
N LEU A 21 -3.50 6.31 11.58
CA LEU A 21 -3.16 6.54 12.99
C LEU A 21 -4.24 7.32 13.74
N GLU A 22 -4.95 8.23 13.06
CA GLU A 22 -6.00 9.07 13.65
C GLU A 22 -7.36 8.34 13.72
N GLU A 23 -7.66 7.52 12.71
CA GLU A 23 -8.92 6.81 12.54
C GLU A 23 -8.67 5.29 12.57
N ALA A 24 -9.00 4.68 13.71
CA ALA A 24 -8.88 3.24 13.89
C ALA A 24 -9.85 2.50 12.95
N GLY A 25 -9.30 1.79 11.96
CA GLY A 25 -10.06 1.02 10.96
C GLY A 25 -10.13 1.67 9.58
N PHE A 26 -9.43 2.78 9.36
CA PHE A 26 -9.26 3.36 8.03
C PHE A 26 -8.54 2.37 7.10
N ASP A 27 -9.17 2.02 5.98
CA ASP A 27 -8.63 1.12 4.96
C ASP A 27 -8.36 1.88 3.65
N PRO A 28 -7.17 2.49 3.51
CA PRO A 28 -6.84 3.30 2.33
C PRO A 28 -6.73 2.44 1.07
N ALA A 29 -7.23 2.97 -0.05
CA ALA A 29 -7.08 2.34 -1.35
C ALA A 29 -5.58 2.20 -1.75
N PRO A 30 -5.22 1.15 -2.49
CA PRO A 30 -3.83 0.90 -2.88
C PRO A 30 -3.33 1.96 -3.88
N VAL A 31 -2.26 2.66 -3.51
CA VAL A 31 -1.64 3.75 -4.29
C VAL A 31 -0.59 3.21 -5.28
N VAL A 32 0.08 2.11 -4.91
CA VAL A 32 1.16 1.51 -5.70
C VAL A 32 0.97 0.00 -5.75
N LYS A 33 1.11 -0.56 -6.95
CA LYS A 33 1.15 -2.01 -7.17
C LYS A 33 2.54 -2.40 -7.66
N LEU A 34 3.27 -3.15 -6.84
CA LEU A 34 4.60 -3.68 -7.20
C LEU A 34 4.45 -5.13 -7.63
N PHE A 35 5.11 -5.50 -8.73
CA PHE A 35 5.13 -6.87 -9.21
C PHE A 35 6.49 -7.49 -8.92
N THR A 36 6.49 -8.63 -8.22
CA THR A 36 7.69 -9.43 -7.99
C THR A 36 7.55 -10.72 -8.79
N PRO A 37 8.02 -10.74 -10.06
CA PRO A 37 7.85 -11.87 -10.96
C PRO A 37 8.47 -13.15 -10.41
N ASP A 38 9.61 -13.02 -9.73
CA ASP A 38 10.35 -14.12 -9.10
C ASP A 38 9.53 -14.87 -8.04
N ALA A 39 8.68 -14.15 -7.30
CA ALA A 39 7.81 -14.72 -6.27
C ALA A 39 6.37 -14.99 -6.77
N GLY A 40 6.05 -14.63 -8.02
CA GLY A 40 4.68 -14.67 -8.54
C GLY A 40 3.70 -13.79 -7.73
N ALA A 41 4.19 -12.73 -7.07
CA ALA A 41 3.44 -11.94 -6.11
C ALA A 41 3.21 -10.50 -6.60
N SER A 42 2.02 -9.97 -6.30
CA SER A 42 1.72 -8.54 -6.41
C SER A 42 1.59 -7.94 -5.02
N TRP A 43 2.39 -6.91 -4.73
CA TRP A 43 2.35 -6.18 -3.47
C TRP A 43 1.58 -4.89 -3.66
N LEU A 44 0.68 -4.59 -2.73
CA LEU A 44 -0.08 -3.35 -2.72
C LEU A 44 0.40 -2.46 -1.58
N LEU A 45 0.76 -1.22 -1.91
CA LEU A 45 1.16 -0.19 -0.95
C LEU A 45 0.00 0.79 -0.78
N THR A 46 -0.56 0.82 0.43
CA THR A 46 -1.73 1.64 0.78
C THR A 46 -1.35 2.82 1.67
N GLU A 47 -0.33 2.66 2.51
CA GLU A 47 0.13 3.65 3.47
C GLU A 47 1.64 3.53 3.77
N ILE A 48 2.25 4.63 4.21
CA ILE A 48 3.59 4.64 4.82
C ILE A 48 3.49 5.32 6.17
N ASP A 49 3.79 4.58 7.24
CA ASP A 49 3.94 5.17 8.55
C ASP A 49 5.28 5.91 8.64
N PRO A 50 5.29 7.20 9.01
CA PRO A 50 6.52 7.99 9.11
C PRO A 50 7.44 7.55 10.26
N THR A 51 6.95 6.77 11.22
CA THR A 51 7.73 6.35 12.39
C THR A 51 8.35 4.95 12.25
N SER A 52 7.73 4.07 11.45
CA SER A 52 8.24 2.74 11.14
C SER A 52 9.11 2.76 9.89
N ARG A 53 10.23 2.05 9.99
CA ARG A 53 11.12 1.80 8.85
C ARG A 53 10.56 0.72 7.90
N THR A 54 9.41 0.13 8.23
CA THR A 54 8.77 -0.95 7.50
C THR A 54 7.49 -0.44 6.86
N MET A 55 7.41 -0.50 5.54
CA MET A 55 6.15 -0.26 4.84
C MET A 55 5.21 -1.44 5.12
N ARG A 56 3.96 -1.15 5.49
CA ARG A 56 2.93 -2.18 5.65
C ARG A 56 2.37 -2.50 4.27
N SER A 57 2.78 -3.63 3.69
CA SER A 57 2.26 -4.14 2.42
C SER A 57 1.26 -5.26 2.68
N GLY A 58 0.04 -5.12 2.18
CA GLY A 58 -0.91 -6.22 2.11
C GLY A 58 -0.45 -7.22 1.04
N CYS A 59 -0.27 -8.49 1.43
CA CYS A 59 0.06 -9.58 0.51
C CYS A 59 -1.26 -10.24 0.06
N ALA A 60 -1.74 -9.91 -1.13
CA ALA A 60 -2.84 -10.62 -1.76
C ALA A 60 -2.29 -11.90 -2.41
N THR A 61 -1.99 -12.89 -1.59
CA THR A 61 -1.69 -14.25 -2.07
C THR A 61 -2.93 -15.11 -1.82
N TRP A 62 -3.48 -15.66 -2.91
CA TRP A 62 -4.60 -16.62 -3.05
C TRP A 62 -6.01 -16.21 -2.53
N ALA A 63 -6.82 -15.68 -3.46
CA ALA A 63 -8.26 -15.90 -3.64
C ALA A 63 -9.15 -16.16 -2.40
N TRP A 64 -9.40 -15.13 -1.59
CA TRP A 64 -10.70 -14.83 -1.00
C TRP A 64 -10.67 -13.38 -0.49
N ASP A 65 -11.70 -12.62 -0.84
CA ASP A 65 -11.84 -11.17 -0.62
C ASP A 65 -11.19 -10.28 -1.69
N VAL A 66 -11.90 -10.11 -2.82
CA VAL A 66 -11.74 -8.95 -3.68
C VAL A 66 -12.65 -7.83 -3.13
N PRO A 67 -12.12 -6.65 -2.77
CA PRO A 67 -12.97 -5.55 -2.35
C PRO A 67 -13.79 -5.02 -3.53
N SER A 68 -15.02 -4.57 -3.24
CA SER A 68 -16.10 -4.26 -4.20
C SER A 68 -15.81 -3.14 -5.20
N TRP A 69 -14.69 -2.44 -5.09
CA TRP A 69 -14.30 -1.37 -6.01
C TRP A 69 -13.54 -1.85 -7.26
N ALA A 70 -13.26 -3.15 -7.37
CA ALA A 70 -12.53 -3.76 -8.49
C ALA A 70 -13.45 -4.33 -9.60
N SER A 71 -14.58 -3.68 -9.89
CA SER A 71 -15.45 -3.96 -11.06
C SER A 71 -15.30 -2.92 -12.16
#